data_AF-A0A3L7YTH1-F1
#
_entry.id   AF-A0A3L7YTH1-F1
#
_cell.length_a   1.000
_cell.length_b   1.000
_cell.length_c   1.000
_cell.angle_alpha   90.00
_cell.angle_beta   90.00
_cell.angle_gamma   90.00
#
_symmetry.space_group_name_H-M   'P 1'
#
loop_
_entity.id
_entity.type
_entity.pdbx_description
1 polymer ?
#
loop_
_entity_poly.entity_id
_entity_poly.type
_entity_poly.pdbx_seq_one_letter_code
_entity_poly.pdbx_strand_id
1 'polypeptide(L)'
;MPDLNGIAPVLFALFGVGTGLALRNVIAAASIRAANRRAATILEEARQQQSALVIGAKGEISRLRAEAELAQQADREAAAAEAERLRLREVTLGERESFFAGREVAIAERERTLVDEAVALDVARANVNTRLAEVAGLDPEAARTEVLSRFTEEAERETKRLQATLERRAQEDAADRARDMILTAMQRVAADHSAEHSVTHVKLASDEMKGRLIGREGRNIRALEAATGVELLIDETPLQVTLSSFDPVRRQVARVALERLMQDGRIH
;
A
#
# COMPACT_ATOMS: atom_id res chain seq x y z
N MET A 1 -133.49 -16.18 -64.79
CA MET A 1 -132.85 -15.74 -63.54
C MET A 1 -131.36 -15.61 -63.84
N PRO A 2 -130.81 -14.39 -63.88
CA PRO A 2 -129.81 -13.97 -64.87
C PRO A 2 -128.37 -14.37 -64.55
N ASP A 3 -127.52 -14.25 -65.57
CA ASP A 3 -126.13 -14.71 -65.71
C ASP A 3 -125.17 -14.24 -64.61
N LEU A 4 -124.68 -15.17 -63.78
CA LEU A 4 -123.59 -14.92 -62.80
C LEU A 4 -122.30 -15.73 -63.06
N ASN A 5 -122.28 -16.62 -64.05
CA ASN A 5 -121.13 -17.53 -64.27
C ASN A 5 -119.91 -16.86 -64.95
N GLY A 6 -120.06 -15.66 -65.54
CA GLY A 6 -118.96 -14.91 -66.16
C GLY A 6 -118.25 -13.89 -65.26
N ILE A 7 -118.86 -13.50 -64.14
CA ILE A 7 -118.36 -12.42 -63.25
C ILE A 7 -117.33 -12.95 -62.24
N ALA A 8 -117.48 -14.20 -61.79
CA ALA A 8 -116.58 -14.85 -60.83
C ALA A 8 -115.08 -14.85 -61.24
N PRO A 9 -114.68 -15.27 -62.47
CA PRO A 9 -113.26 -15.28 -62.85
C PRO A 9 -112.65 -13.88 -62.92
N VAL A 10 -113.43 -12.86 -63.30
CA VAL A 10 -113.00 -11.45 -63.33
C VAL A 10 -112.76 -10.92 -61.91
N LEU A 11 -113.63 -11.27 -60.96
CA LEU A 11 -113.45 -10.91 -59.55
C LEU A 11 -112.22 -11.59 -58.93
N PHE A 12 -111.96 -12.85 -59.24
CA PHE A 12 -110.74 -13.54 -58.79
C PHE A 12 -109.46 -12.94 -59.40
N ALA A 13 -109.49 -12.54 -60.68
CA ALA A 13 -108.36 -11.86 -61.32
C ALA A 13 -108.10 -10.48 -60.70
N LEU A 14 -109.14 -9.68 -60.47
CA LEU A 14 -109.04 -8.39 -59.78
C LEU A 14 -108.55 -8.55 -58.33
N PHE A 15 -109.02 -9.58 -57.63
CA PHE A 15 -108.55 -9.88 -56.28
C PHE A 15 -107.07 -10.32 -56.27
N GLY A 16 -106.64 -11.14 -57.23
CA GLY A 16 -105.24 -11.55 -57.40
C GLY A 16 -104.31 -10.37 -57.75
N VAL A 17 -104.76 -9.46 -58.62
CA VAL A 17 -104.01 -8.22 -58.93
C VAL A 17 -103.95 -7.30 -57.71
N GLY A 18 -105.06 -7.13 -56.99
CA GLY A 18 -105.12 -6.32 -55.78
C GLY A 18 -104.22 -6.85 -54.65
N THR A 19 -104.28 -8.16 -54.38
CA THR A 19 -103.40 -8.82 -53.41
C THR A 19 -101.94 -8.82 -53.86
N GLY A 20 -101.65 -9.00 -55.15
CA GLY A 20 -100.30 -8.91 -55.70
C GLY A 20 -99.68 -7.52 -55.58
N LEU A 21 -100.45 -6.45 -55.86
CA LEU A 21 -100.02 -5.07 -55.66
C LEU A 21 -99.83 -4.73 -54.17
N ALA A 22 -100.74 -5.19 -53.30
CA ALA A 22 -100.60 -5.01 -51.85
C ALA A 22 -99.34 -5.73 -51.31
N LEU A 23 -99.10 -6.98 -51.73
CA LEU A 23 -97.94 -7.76 -51.31
C LEU A 23 -96.63 -7.12 -51.82
N ARG A 24 -96.60 -6.66 -53.08
CA ARG A 24 -95.47 -5.89 -53.63
C ARG A 24 -95.20 -4.62 -52.82
N ASN A 25 -96.24 -3.87 -52.44
CA ASN A 25 -96.09 -2.65 -51.65
C ASN A 25 -95.56 -2.94 -50.24
N VAL A 26 -96.01 -4.04 -49.60
CA VAL A 26 -95.51 -4.46 -48.29
C VAL A 26 -94.04 -4.91 -48.36
N ILE A 27 -93.67 -5.70 -49.38
CA ILE A 27 -92.28 -6.15 -49.59
C ILE A 27 -91.36 -4.97 -49.91
N ALA A 28 -91.79 -4.03 -50.77
CA ALA A 28 -91.04 -2.82 -51.07
C ALA A 28 -90.89 -1.91 -49.84
N ALA A 29 -91.96 -1.75 -49.04
CA ALA A 29 -91.89 -1.00 -47.79
C ALA A 29 -91.01 -1.72 -46.73
N ALA A 30 -90.97 -3.05 -46.74
CA ALA A 30 -90.08 -3.83 -45.88
C ALA A 30 -88.62 -3.72 -46.33
N SER A 31 -88.32 -3.76 -47.63
CA SER A 31 -86.96 -3.60 -48.15
C SER A 31 -86.42 -2.20 -47.92
N ILE A 32 -87.25 -1.15 -48.10
CA ILE A 32 -86.89 0.24 -47.79
C ILE A 32 -86.63 0.41 -46.29
N ARG A 33 -87.48 -0.17 -45.43
CA ARG A 33 -87.25 -0.15 -43.97
C ARG A 33 -85.97 -0.89 -43.58
N ALA A 34 -85.67 -2.02 -44.21
CA ALA A 34 -84.42 -2.75 -43.98
C ALA A 34 -83.19 -1.96 -44.46
N ALA A 35 -83.27 -1.31 -45.62
CA ALA A 35 -82.22 -0.44 -46.15
C ALA A 35 -81.97 0.77 -45.23
N ASN A 36 -83.04 1.43 -44.76
CA ASN A 36 -82.94 2.56 -43.83
C ASN A 36 -82.34 2.14 -42.48
N ARG A 37 -82.71 0.96 -41.95
CA ARG A 37 -82.10 0.42 -40.74
C ARG A 37 -80.61 0.15 -40.93
N ARG A 38 -80.21 -0.48 -42.05
CA ARG A 38 -78.79 -0.71 -42.36
C ARG A 38 -78.01 0.60 -42.54
N ALA A 39 -78.60 1.59 -43.20
CA ALA A 39 -77.99 2.91 -43.34
C ALA A 39 -77.81 3.59 -41.97
N ALA A 40 -78.81 3.47 -41.08
CA ALA A 40 -78.73 4.00 -39.72
C ALA A 40 -77.65 3.30 -38.89
N THR A 41 -77.54 1.96 -38.95
CA THR A 41 -76.50 1.23 -38.22
C THR A 41 -75.11 1.56 -38.75
N ILE A 42 -74.92 1.65 -40.07
CA ILE A 42 -73.64 2.06 -40.67
C ILE A 42 -73.24 3.47 -40.22
N LEU A 43 -74.19 4.41 -40.19
CA LEU A 43 -73.92 5.77 -39.72
C LEU A 43 -73.58 5.80 -38.23
N GLU A 44 -74.24 4.98 -37.41
CA GLU A 44 -73.97 4.89 -35.97
C GLU A 44 -72.60 4.25 -35.71
N GLU A 45 -72.27 3.15 -36.38
CA GLU A 45 -70.95 2.51 -36.33
C GLU A 45 -69.85 3.46 -36.79
N ALA A 46 -70.05 4.18 -37.91
CA ALA A 46 -69.09 5.17 -38.39
C ALA A 46 -68.88 6.31 -37.39
N ARG A 47 -69.95 6.78 -36.74
CA ARG A 47 -69.85 7.80 -35.67
C ARG A 47 -69.13 7.28 -34.44
N GLN A 48 -69.40 6.03 -34.03
CA GLN A 48 -68.71 5.41 -32.91
C GLN A 48 -67.22 5.23 -33.19
N GLN A 49 -66.86 4.75 -34.39
CA GLN A 49 -65.46 4.63 -34.83
C GLN A 49 -64.77 5.99 -34.88
N GLN A 50 -65.42 7.00 -35.47
CA GLN A 50 -64.88 8.37 -35.50
C GLN A 50 -64.67 8.91 -34.07
N SER A 51 -65.63 8.73 -33.17
CA SER A 51 -65.50 9.16 -31.78
C SER A 51 -64.36 8.44 -31.07
N ALA A 52 -64.25 7.12 -31.24
CA ALA A 52 -63.16 6.33 -30.67
C ALA A 52 -61.79 6.78 -31.18
N LEU A 53 -61.66 7.03 -32.49
CA LEU A 53 -60.42 7.56 -33.10
C LEU A 53 -60.05 8.94 -32.56
N VAL A 54 -61.03 9.85 -32.44
CA VAL A 54 -60.79 11.20 -31.91
C VAL A 54 -60.41 11.15 -30.42
N ILE A 55 -61.04 10.29 -29.63
CA ILE A 55 -60.71 10.11 -28.22
C ILE A 55 -59.31 9.51 -28.07
N GLY A 56 -58.98 8.48 -28.86
CA GLY A 56 -57.66 7.87 -28.90
C GLY A 56 -56.56 8.87 -29.27
N ALA A 57 -56.75 9.62 -30.35
CA ALA A 57 -55.83 10.66 -30.78
C ALA A 57 -55.67 11.78 -29.73
N LYS A 58 -56.76 12.23 -29.10
CA LYS A 58 -56.69 13.20 -28.01
C LYS A 58 -55.94 12.64 -26.79
N GLY A 59 -56.13 11.37 -26.47
CA GLY A 59 -55.41 10.68 -25.41
C GLY A 59 -53.91 10.62 -25.67
N GLU A 60 -53.51 10.21 -26.87
CA GLU A 60 -52.10 10.19 -27.28
C GLU A 60 -51.47 11.58 -27.28
N ILE A 61 -52.15 12.59 -27.83
CA ILE A 61 -51.66 13.97 -27.80
C ILE A 61 -51.49 14.46 -26.36
N SER A 62 -52.45 14.17 -25.48
CA SER A 62 -52.36 14.55 -24.07
C SER A 62 -51.20 13.85 -23.37
N ARG A 63 -50.97 12.57 -23.66
CA ARG A 63 -49.83 11.82 -23.09
C ARG A 63 -48.51 12.38 -23.59
N LEU A 64 -48.36 12.58 -24.90
CA LEU A 64 -47.15 13.16 -25.49
C LEU A 64 -46.87 14.56 -24.96
N ARG A 65 -47.90 15.38 -24.73
CA ARG A 65 -47.75 16.68 -24.08
C ARG A 65 -47.25 16.57 -22.64
N ALA A 66 -47.83 15.68 -21.85
CA ALA A 66 -47.39 15.47 -20.47
C ALA A 66 -45.94 14.96 -20.42
N GLU A 67 -45.56 14.03 -21.30
CA GLU A 67 -44.18 13.55 -21.40
C GLU A 67 -43.21 14.66 -21.83
N ALA A 68 -43.59 15.49 -22.80
CA ALA A 68 -42.77 16.62 -23.24
C ALA A 68 -42.62 17.70 -22.16
N GLU A 69 -43.68 17.98 -21.39
CA GLU A 69 -43.64 18.93 -20.27
C GLU A 69 -42.72 18.42 -19.15
N LEU A 70 -42.79 17.13 -18.82
CA LEU A 70 -41.89 16.53 -17.83
C LEU A 70 -40.43 16.55 -18.29
N ALA A 71 -40.16 16.21 -19.56
CA ALA A 71 -38.82 16.27 -20.13
C ALA A 71 -38.28 17.72 -20.12
N GLN A 72 -39.11 18.69 -20.52
CA GLN A 72 -38.73 20.10 -20.50
C GLN A 72 -38.47 20.62 -19.08
N GLN A 73 -39.23 20.14 -18.10
CA GLN A 73 -39.00 20.50 -16.70
C GLN A 73 -37.69 19.91 -16.19
N ALA A 74 -37.41 18.64 -16.47
CA ALA A 74 -36.15 18.00 -16.12
C ALA A 74 -34.94 18.71 -16.76
N ASP A 75 -35.03 19.09 -18.04
CA ASP A 75 -33.99 19.84 -18.73
C ASP A 75 -33.75 21.22 -18.11
N ARG A 76 -34.82 21.92 -17.71
CA ARG A 76 -34.72 23.21 -17.02
C ARG A 76 -34.09 23.08 -15.64
N GLU A 77 -34.45 22.05 -14.88
CA GLU A 77 -33.86 21.77 -13.57
C GLU A 77 -32.37 21.42 -13.69
N ALA A 78 -32.01 20.60 -14.68
CA ALA A 78 -30.61 20.26 -14.97
C ALA A 78 -29.80 21.49 -15.40
N ALA A 79 -30.35 22.34 -16.28
CA ALA A 79 -29.70 23.56 -16.70
C ALA A 79 -29.53 24.57 -15.53
N ALA A 80 -30.52 24.68 -14.64
CA ALA A 80 -30.44 25.53 -13.46
C ALA A 80 -29.38 25.03 -12.47
N ALA A 81 -29.30 23.71 -12.24
CA ALA A 81 -28.29 23.12 -11.38
C ALA A 81 -26.86 23.34 -11.93
N GLU A 82 -26.69 23.21 -13.25
CA GLU A 82 -25.41 23.47 -13.91
C GLU A 82 -25.02 24.95 -13.83
N ALA A 83 -25.98 25.86 -14.05
CA ALA A 83 -25.75 27.29 -13.92
C ALA A 83 -25.31 27.69 -12.50
N GLU A 84 -25.94 27.12 -11.47
CA GLU A 84 -25.54 27.37 -10.07
C GLU A 84 -24.14 26.83 -9.78
N ARG A 85 -23.81 25.63 -10.28
CA ARG A 85 -22.47 25.05 -10.15
C ARG A 85 -21.40 25.94 -10.80
N LEU A 86 -21.68 26.45 -12.00
CA LEU A 86 -20.79 27.37 -12.71
C LEU A 86 -20.61 28.68 -11.94
N ARG A 87 -21.69 29.25 -11.41
CA ARG A 87 -21.67 30.46 -10.60
C ARG A 87 -20.82 30.29 -9.34
N LEU A 88 -20.98 29.18 -8.60
CA LEU A 88 -20.16 28.90 -7.42
C LEU A 88 -18.67 28.81 -7.79
N ARG A 89 -18.36 28.16 -8.92
CA ARG A 89 -16.98 28.05 -9.42
C ARG A 89 -16.41 29.42 -9.81
N GLU A 90 -17.21 30.29 -10.43
CA GLU A 90 -16.81 31.65 -10.78
C GLU A 90 -16.48 32.48 -9.53
N VAL A 91 -17.31 32.40 -8.49
CA VAL A 91 -17.03 33.07 -7.20
C VAL A 91 -15.73 32.54 -6.59
N THR A 92 -15.53 31.23 -6.51
CA THR A 92 -14.29 30.66 -5.98
C THR A 92 -13.06 31.06 -6.81
N LEU A 93 -13.20 31.16 -8.14
CA LEU A 93 -12.11 31.62 -9.01
C LEU A 93 -11.81 33.11 -8.76
N GLY A 94 -12.83 33.96 -8.62
CA GLY A 94 -12.64 35.38 -8.29
C GLY A 94 -11.97 35.60 -6.93
N GLU A 95 -12.33 34.80 -5.91
CA GLU A 95 -11.65 34.83 -4.61
C GLU A 95 -10.17 34.44 -4.75
N ARG A 96 -9.86 33.38 -5.50
CA ARG A 96 -8.48 32.96 -5.74
C ARG A 96 -7.69 34.00 -6.52
N GLU A 97 -8.29 34.63 -7.51
CA GLU A 97 -7.67 35.71 -8.29
C GLU A 97 -7.33 36.90 -7.39
N SER A 98 -8.26 37.34 -6.53
CA SER A 98 -7.99 38.42 -5.57
C SER A 98 -6.89 38.06 -4.57
N PHE A 99 -6.84 36.81 -4.11
CA PHE A 99 -5.79 36.29 -3.24
C PHE A 99 -4.41 36.32 -3.93
N PHE A 100 -4.33 35.86 -5.19
CA PHE A 100 -3.08 35.87 -5.93
C PHE A 100 -2.62 37.30 -6.26
N ALA A 101 -3.53 38.19 -6.66
CA ALA A 101 -3.23 39.59 -6.88
C ALA A 101 -2.66 40.26 -5.61
N GLY A 102 -3.27 40.00 -4.44
CA GLY A 102 -2.75 40.49 -3.16
C GLY A 102 -1.35 39.95 -2.83
N ARG A 103 -1.09 38.67 -3.14
CA ARG A 103 0.24 38.08 -2.96
C ARG A 103 1.29 38.66 -3.91
N GLU A 104 0.94 38.93 -5.16
CA GLU A 104 1.86 39.54 -6.12
C GLU A 104 2.29 40.93 -5.65
N VAL A 105 1.36 41.76 -5.17
CA VAL A 105 1.69 43.07 -4.59
C VAL A 105 2.62 42.92 -3.38
N ALA A 106 2.30 42.01 -2.45
CA ALA A 106 3.13 41.79 -1.26
C ALA A 106 4.54 41.27 -1.61
N ILE A 107 4.68 40.43 -2.64
CA ILE A 107 5.98 39.97 -3.14
C ILE A 107 6.75 41.13 -3.76
N ALA A 108 6.12 41.94 -4.61
CA ALA A 108 6.76 43.09 -5.23
C ALA A 108 7.24 44.13 -4.20
N GLU A 109 6.45 44.39 -3.16
CA GLU A 109 6.88 45.25 -2.04
C GLU A 109 8.09 44.65 -1.31
N ARG A 110 8.08 43.34 -1.05
CA ARG A 110 9.18 42.67 -0.36
C ARG A 110 10.46 42.67 -1.21
N GLU A 111 10.37 42.42 -2.50
CA GLU A 111 11.49 42.52 -3.43
C GLU A 111 12.09 43.93 -3.42
N ARG A 112 11.24 44.96 -3.44
CA ARG A 112 11.71 46.34 -3.33
C ARG A 112 12.44 46.60 -2.02
N THR A 113 11.89 46.17 -0.89
CA THR A 113 12.56 46.33 0.41
C THR A 113 13.90 45.62 0.47
N LEU A 114 14.01 44.42 -0.12
CA LEU A 114 15.27 43.68 -0.19
C LEU A 114 16.31 44.39 -1.05
N VAL A 115 15.90 45.00 -2.16
CA VAL A 115 16.80 45.81 -2.98
C VAL A 115 17.29 47.04 -2.21
N ASP A 116 16.39 47.76 -1.53
CA ASP A 116 16.74 48.92 -0.73
C ASP A 116 17.70 48.56 0.43
N GLU A 117 17.45 47.44 1.12
CA GLU A 117 18.33 46.90 2.16
C GLU A 117 19.71 46.49 1.61
N ALA A 118 19.76 45.87 0.43
CA ALA A 118 21.01 45.49 -0.21
C ALA A 118 21.87 46.72 -0.55
N VAL A 119 21.25 47.77 -1.10
CA VAL A 119 21.94 49.03 -1.38
C VAL A 119 22.43 49.69 -0.08
N ALA A 120 21.59 49.73 0.95
CA ALA A 120 21.98 50.28 2.25
C ALA A 120 23.16 49.52 2.89
N LEU A 121 23.17 48.20 2.77
CA LEU A 121 24.25 47.34 3.27
C LEU A 121 25.56 47.61 2.52
N ASP A 122 25.52 47.76 1.20
CA ASP A 122 26.72 48.05 0.41
C ASP A 122 27.30 49.43 0.74
N VAL A 123 26.44 50.44 0.93
CA VAL A 123 26.87 51.76 1.42
C VAL A 123 27.49 51.67 2.81
N ALA A 124 26.89 50.92 3.73
CA ALA A 124 27.42 50.71 5.07
C ALA A 124 28.80 50.02 5.05
N ARG A 125 28.96 48.99 4.21
CA ARG A 125 30.23 48.28 4.00
C ARG A 125 31.30 49.22 3.45
N ALA A 126 30.96 50.04 2.45
CA ALA A 126 31.88 51.03 1.91
C ALA A 126 32.33 52.03 3.00
N ASN A 127 31.40 52.55 3.81
CA ASN A 127 31.71 53.46 4.91
C ASN A 127 32.59 52.83 5.99
N VAL A 128 32.35 51.57 6.34
CA VAL A 128 33.20 50.82 7.28
C VAL A 128 34.61 50.68 6.72
N ASN A 129 34.75 50.34 5.44
CA ASN A 129 36.05 50.22 4.79
C ASN A 129 36.80 51.57 4.75
N THR A 130 36.11 52.66 4.43
CA THR A 130 36.71 54.02 4.44
C THR A 130 37.15 54.40 5.85
N ARG A 131 36.32 54.19 6.87
CA ARG A 131 36.68 54.48 8.26
C ARG A 131 37.80 53.58 8.78
N LEU A 132 37.84 52.30 8.39
CA LEU A 132 38.95 51.42 8.70
C LEU A 132 40.25 51.94 8.08
N ALA A 133 40.22 52.40 6.83
CA ALA A 133 41.39 53.01 6.18
C ALA A 133 41.83 54.30 6.90
N GLU A 134 40.88 55.16 7.31
CA GLU A 134 41.16 56.38 8.07
C GLU A 134 41.71 56.11 9.48
N VAL A 135 41.10 55.19 10.23
CA VAL A 135 41.50 54.85 11.61
C VAL A 135 42.82 54.08 11.63
N ALA A 136 43.10 53.27 10.61
CA ALA A 136 44.33 52.49 10.54
C ALA A 136 45.56 53.34 10.17
N GLY A 137 45.39 54.53 9.56
CA GLY A 137 46.52 55.34 9.07
C GLY A 137 47.43 54.56 8.11
N LEU A 138 46.92 53.47 7.55
CA LEU A 138 47.63 52.46 6.78
C LEU A 138 47.07 52.44 5.36
N ASP A 139 47.96 52.27 4.39
CA ASP A 139 47.64 52.07 2.98
C ASP A 139 46.56 50.95 2.82
N PRO A 140 45.52 51.11 1.98
CA PRO A 140 44.43 50.13 1.85
C PRO A 140 44.90 48.70 1.55
N GLU A 141 46.00 48.55 0.82
CA GLU A 141 46.62 47.25 0.55
C GLU A 141 47.27 46.64 1.79
N ALA A 142 47.86 47.45 2.67
CA ALA A 142 48.42 46.98 3.95
C ALA A 142 47.31 46.52 4.92
N ALA A 143 46.19 47.24 4.99
CA ALA A 143 45.04 46.84 5.81
C ALA A 143 44.41 45.54 5.29
N ARG A 144 44.29 45.38 3.97
CA ARG A 144 43.81 44.14 3.34
C ARG A 144 44.76 42.96 3.63
N THR A 145 46.06 43.20 3.56
CA THR A 145 47.09 42.18 3.85
C THR A 145 47.04 41.72 5.31
N GLU A 146 46.88 42.65 6.25
CA GLU A 146 46.78 42.34 7.69
C GLU A 146 45.52 41.52 8.00
N VAL A 147 44.37 41.88 7.42
CA VAL A 147 43.10 41.14 7.61
C VAL A 147 43.20 39.74 7.02
N LEU A 148 43.77 39.60 5.81
CA LEU A 148 44.01 38.30 5.19
C LEU A 148 44.98 37.45 6.03
N SER A 149 46.06 38.05 6.56
CA SER A 149 47.02 37.37 7.42
C SER A 149 46.33 36.79 8.66
N ARG A 150 45.55 37.59 9.38
CA ARG A 150 44.82 37.14 10.59
C ARG A 150 43.83 36.02 10.29
N PHE A 151 43.10 36.12 9.18
CA PHE A 151 42.17 35.08 8.75
C PHE A 151 42.90 33.77 8.41
N THR A 152 44.06 33.87 7.77
CA THR A 152 44.90 32.71 7.42
C THR A 152 45.43 32.03 8.69
N GLU A 153 45.94 32.80 9.65
CA GLU A 153 46.40 32.26 10.93
C GLU A 153 45.27 31.59 11.72
N GLU A 154 44.06 32.16 11.68
CA GLU A 154 42.90 31.60 12.36
C GLU A 154 42.44 30.28 11.72
N ALA A 155 42.39 30.23 10.39
CA ALA A 155 42.11 29.01 9.64
C ALA A 155 43.17 27.92 9.90
N GLU A 156 44.46 28.28 9.98
CA GLU A 156 45.51 27.32 10.34
C GLU A 156 45.35 26.78 11.77
N ARG A 157 45.01 27.63 12.74
CA ARG A 157 44.76 27.21 14.12
C ARG A 157 43.58 26.24 14.21
N GLU A 158 42.49 26.54 13.49
CA GLU A 158 41.31 25.68 13.46
C GLU A 158 41.59 24.34 12.76
N THR A 159 42.32 24.36 11.65
CA THR A 159 42.76 23.15 10.94
C THR A 159 43.60 22.25 11.84
N LYS A 160 44.57 22.81 12.58
CA LYS A 160 45.40 22.05 13.53
C LYS A 160 44.57 21.43 14.66
N ARG A 161 43.56 22.14 15.18
CA ARG A 161 42.64 21.59 16.19
C ARG A 161 41.79 20.45 15.64
N LEU A 162 41.28 20.59 14.42
CA LEU A 162 40.52 19.55 13.74
C LEU A 162 41.39 18.30 13.51
N GLN A 163 42.61 18.50 13.01
CA GLN A 163 43.56 17.41 12.77
C GLN A 163 43.88 16.64 14.06
N ALA A 164 44.21 17.34 15.16
CA ALA A 164 44.46 16.70 16.45
C ALA A 164 43.23 15.90 16.96
N THR A 165 42.03 16.42 16.72
CA THR A 165 40.78 15.73 17.09
C THR A 165 40.56 14.47 16.27
N LEU A 166 40.83 14.52 14.97
CA LEU A 166 40.71 13.37 14.06
C LEU A 166 41.75 12.29 14.37
N GLU A 167 43.00 12.68 14.64
CA GLU A 167 44.07 11.75 15.04
C GLU A 167 43.73 11.02 16.34
N ARG A 168 43.22 11.74 17.36
CA ARG A 168 42.77 11.11 18.61
C ARG A 168 41.65 10.10 18.39
N ARG A 169 40.62 10.45 17.60
CA ARG A 169 39.52 9.53 17.27
C ARG A 169 40.01 8.30 16.51
N ALA A 170 40.91 8.48 15.56
CA ALA A 170 41.49 7.36 14.81
C ALA A 170 42.27 6.40 15.72
N GLN A 171 42.99 6.92 16.72
CA GLN A 171 43.69 6.09 17.71
C GLN A 171 42.72 5.33 18.63
N GLU A 172 41.65 5.99 19.09
CA GLU A 172 40.59 5.36 19.89
C GLU A 172 39.90 4.23 19.11
N ASP A 173 39.46 4.49 17.88
CA ASP A 173 38.83 3.51 17.00
C ASP A 173 39.77 2.33 16.67
N ALA A 174 41.06 2.60 16.49
CA ALA A 174 42.05 1.56 16.23
C ALA A 174 42.26 0.67 17.47
N ALA A 175 42.27 1.26 18.67
CA ALA A 175 42.39 0.52 19.92
C ALA A 175 41.18 -0.39 20.17
N ASP A 176 39.97 0.11 19.91
CA ASP A 176 38.76 -0.69 20.07
C ASP A 176 38.67 -1.83 19.03
N ARG A 177 39.01 -1.54 17.75
CA ARG A 177 39.11 -2.60 16.73
C ARG A 177 40.15 -3.66 17.08
N ALA A 178 41.30 -3.26 17.63
CA ALA A 178 42.33 -4.21 18.06
C ALA A 178 41.82 -5.11 19.19
N ARG A 179 41.09 -4.55 20.17
CA ARG A 179 40.45 -5.33 21.25
C ARG A 179 39.45 -6.34 20.70
N ASP A 180 38.59 -5.93 19.77
CA ASP A 180 37.61 -6.80 19.14
C ASP A 180 38.28 -7.95 18.35
N MET A 181 39.36 -7.66 17.62
CA MET A 181 40.12 -8.69 16.92
C MET A 181 40.74 -9.70 17.89
N ILE A 182 41.32 -9.24 19.00
CA ILE A 182 41.88 -10.12 20.04
C ILE A 182 40.77 -10.97 20.66
N LEU A 183 39.64 -10.38 21.02
CA LEU A 183 38.49 -11.10 21.58
C LEU A 183 37.98 -12.18 20.60
N THR A 184 37.85 -11.83 19.33
CA THR A 184 37.41 -12.77 18.28
C THR A 184 38.41 -13.92 18.11
N ALA A 185 39.72 -13.62 18.13
CA ALA A 185 40.77 -14.63 18.07
C ALA A 185 40.72 -15.56 19.28
N MET A 186 40.57 -15.02 20.49
CA MET A 186 40.42 -15.81 21.72
C MET A 186 39.20 -16.74 21.67
N GLN A 187 38.05 -16.22 21.22
CA GLN A 187 36.81 -17.00 21.09
C GLN A 187 36.97 -18.18 20.12
N ARG A 188 37.68 -17.97 18.99
CA ARG A 188 37.96 -19.04 18.03
C ARG A 188 38.93 -20.09 18.58
N VAL A 189 40.01 -19.67 19.23
CA VAL A 189 41.01 -20.60 19.79
C VAL A 189 40.46 -21.41 20.96
N ALA A 190 39.59 -20.83 21.80
CA ALA A 190 38.99 -21.52 22.94
C ALA A 190 38.09 -22.71 22.54
N ALA A 191 37.45 -22.64 21.37
CA ALA A 191 36.64 -23.73 20.84
C ALA A 191 37.48 -24.95 20.44
N ASP A 192 38.62 -24.72 19.78
CA ASP A 192 39.50 -25.80 19.30
C ASP A 192 40.34 -26.42 20.45
N HIS A 193 40.78 -25.62 21.42
CA HIS A 193 41.60 -26.13 22.54
C HIS A 193 40.81 -26.95 23.58
N SER A 194 39.49 -26.77 23.70
CA SER A 194 38.69 -27.52 24.69
C SER A 194 38.52 -29.00 24.33
N ALA A 195 38.59 -29.36 23.03
CA ALA A 195 38.44 -30.74 22.58
C ALA A 195 39.74 -31.55 22.74
N GLU A 196 40.89 -31.01 22.31
CA GLU A 196 42.19 -31.70 22.38
C GLU A 196 42.72 -31.86 23.82
N HIS A 197 42.45 -30.89 24.70
CA HIS A 197 42.90 -30.92 26.08
C HIS A 197 41.97 -31.70 27.02
N SER A 198 41.03 -32.52 26.55
CA SER A 198 40.13 -33.30 27.43
C SER A 198 40.59 -34.75 27.69
N VAL A 199 41.54 -35.24 26.89
CA VAL A 199 41.99 -36.63 26.89
C VAL A 199 43.52 -36.73 27.00
N THR A 200 44.03 -37.71 27.73
CA THR A 200 45.48 -38.00 27.79
C THR A 200 45.70 -39.49 27.81
N HIS A 201 46.61 -39.97 26.96
CA HIS A 201 46.86 -41.39 26.83
C HIS A 201 48.11 -41.80 27.63
N VAL A 202 48.02 -42.90 28.37
CA VAL A 202 49.13 -43.46 29.16
C VAL A 202 49.47 -44.85 28.63
N LYS A 203 50.75 -45.09 28.34
CA LYS A 203 51.24 -46.38 27.86
C LYS A 203 51.47 -47.34 29.03
N LEU A 204 50.99 -48.57 28.90
CA LEU A 204 51.22 -49.67 29.81
C LEU A 204 52.41 -50.52 29.33
N ALA A 205 53.17 -51.13 30.25
CA ALA A 205 54.35 -51.91 29.86
C ALA A 205 54.02 -53.37 29.47
N SER A 206 52.85 -53.89 29.84
CA SER A 206 52.36 -55.22 29.43
C SER A 206 50.84 -55.33 29.52
N ASP A 207 50.23 -56.26 28.77
CA ASP A 207 48.78 -56.53 28.85
C ASP A 207 48.39 -57.17 30.19
N GLU A 208 49.31 -57.84 30.87
CA GLU A 208 49.12 -58.32 32.24
C GLU A 208 48.88 -57.15 33.21
N MET A 209 49.58 -56.02 33.03
CA MET A 209 49.33 -54.79 33.79
C MET A 209 47.96 -54.17 33.46
N LYS A 210 47.48 -54.28 32.22
CA LYS A 210 46.13 -53.84 31.83
C LYS A 210 45.07 -54.62 32.61
N GLY A 211 45.21 -55.95 32.70
CA GLY A 211 44.31 -56.81 33.47
C GLY A 211 44.32 -56.52 34.98
N ARG A 212 45.50 -56.29 35.56
CA ARG A 212 45.64 -55.93 37.00
C ARG A 212 45.07 -54.54 37.30
N LEU A 213 45.25 -53.58 36.39
CA LEU A 213 44.67 -52.25 36.51
C LEU A 213 43.14 -52.30 36.57
N ILE A 214 42.51 -53.16 35.76
CA ILE A 214 41.06 -53.42 35.81
C ILE A 214 40.66 -54.06 37.14
N GLY A 215 41.35 -55.12 37.54
CA GLY A 215 41.02 -55.93 38.72
C GLY A 215 39.75 -56.77 38.52
N ARG A 216 39.46 -57.69 39.45
CA ARG A 216 38.25 -58.54 39.39
C ARG A 216 37.00 -57.65 39.44
N GLU A 217 36.20 -57.68 38.37
CA GLU A 217 34.98 -56.87 38.14
C GLU A 217 35.19 -55.35 38.02
N GLY A 218 36.39 -54.90 37.63
CA GLY A 218 36.67 -53.47 37.43
C GLY A 218 36.86 -52.68 38.73
N ARG A 219 37.02 -53.35 39.87
CA ARG A 219 37.11 -52.72 41.19
C ARG A 219 38.30 -51.77 41.32
N ASN A 220 39.45 -52.10 40.73
CA ASN A 220 40.65 -51.28 40.82
C ASN A 220 40.49 -49.98 40.00
N ILE A 221 39.90 -50.05 38.80
CA ILE A 221 39.61 -48.85 37.99
C ILE A 221 38.63 -47.94 38.70
N ARG A 222 37.48 -48.46 39.16
CA ARG A 222 36.48 -47.62 39.84
C ARG A 222 37.04 -46.96 41.10
N ALA A 223 37.92 -47.65 41.84
CA ALA A 223 38.59 -47.06 42.98
C ALA A 223 39.53 -45.91 42.58
N LEU A 224 40.29 -46.07 41.49
CA LEU A 224 41.17 -45.02 40.96
C LEU A 224 40.37 -43.84 40.39
N GLU A 225 39.29 -44.11 39.67
CA GLU A 225 38.37 -43.10 39.13
C GLU A 225 37.69 -42.32 40.26
N ALA A 226 37.21 -42.99 41.31
CA ALA A 226 36.62 -42.34 42.47
C ALA A 226 37.64 -41.51 43.27
N ALA A 227 38.89 -41.97 43.39
CA ALA A 227 39.93 -41.27 44.12
C ALA A 227 40.47 -40.04 43.36
N THR A 228 40.58 -40.12 42.03
CA THR A 228 41.15 -39.05 41.19
C THR A 228 40.09 -38.14 40.57
N GLY A 229 38.86 -38.62 40.45
CA GLY A 229 37.76 -37.93 39.75
C GLY A 229 37.98 -37.82 38.24
N VAL A 230 38.67 -38.80 37.65
CA VAL A 230 38.97 -38.91 36.21
C VAL A 230 38.40 -40.23 35.70
N GLU A 231 37.88 -40.25 34.48
CA GLU A 231 37.35 -41.47 33.84
C GLU A 231 38.46 -42.19 33.07
N LEU A 232 38.62 -43.49 33.28
CA LEU A 232 39.62 -44.33 32.63
C LEU A 232 38.95 -45.17 31.54
N LEU A 233 39.17 -44.80 30.29
CA LEU A 233 38.66 -45.52 29.14
C LEU A 233 39.66 -46.58 28.70
N ILE A 234 39.21 -47.83 28.68
CA ILE A 234 39.97 -48.98 28.20
C ILE A 234 39.41 -49.40 26.86
N ASP A 235 40.18 -49.13 25.81
CA ASP A 235 39.81 -49.46 24.43
C ASP A 235 40.52 -50.74 23.93
N GLU A 236 40.17 -51.18 22.73
CA GLU A 236 40.78 -52.33 22.01
C GLU A 236 42.26 -52.10 21.67
N THR A 237 42.78 -50.88 21.84
CA THR A 237 44.21 -50.57 21.65
C THR A 237 45.07 -51.33 22.68
N PRO A 238 46.04 -52.15 22.24
CA PRO A 238 46.92 -52.89 23.14
C PRO A 238 47.87 -51.93 23.89
N LEU A 239 48.21 -52.27 25.13
CA LEU A 239 49.20 -51.55 25.95
C LEU A 239 48.93 -50.05 26.19
N GLN A 240 47.68 -49.57 26.10
CA GLN A 240 47.34 -48.17 26.36
C GLN A 240 46.00 -48.00 27.08
N VAL A 241 45.92 -46.98 27.93
CA VAL A 241 44.69 -46.55 28.61
C VAL A 241 44.54 -45.04 28.45
N THR A 242 43.29 -44.61 28.30
CA THR A 242 42.95 -43.22 27.98
C THR A 242 42.30 -42.58 29.20
N LEU A 243 42.90 -41.52 29.72
CA LEU A 243 42.37 -40.70 30.82
C LEU A 243 41.52 -39.58 30.23
N SER A 244 40.24 -39.53 30.60
CA SER A 244 39.30 -38.50 30.19
C SER A 244 38.86 -37.66 31.39
N SER A 245 39.04 -36.35 31.32
CA SER A 245 38.52 -35.41 32.32
C SER A 245 38.59 -33.98 31.80
N PHE A 246 37.63 -33.14 32.13
CA PHE A 246 37.64 -31.72 31.77
C PHE A 246 38.66 -30.88 32.60
N ASP A 247 39.15 -31.40 33.72
CA ASP A 247 40.11 -30.72 34.59
C ASP A 247 41.54 -31.22 34.31
N PRO A 248 42.45 -30.37 33.77
CA PRO A 248 43.82 -30.77 33.44
C PRO A 248 44.66 -31.11 34.68
N VAL A 249 44.35 -30.52 35.84
CA VAL A 249 45.08 -30.79 37.09
C VAL A 249 44.74 -32.19 37.59
N ARG A 250 43.45 -32.54 37.63
CA ARG A 250 43.01 -33.89 38.02
C ARG A 250 43.56 -34.96 37.09
N ARG A 251 43.55 -34.71 35.78
CA ARG A 251 44.11 -35.64 34.81
C ARG A 251 45.61 -35.85 34.98
N GLN A 252 46.36 -34.80 35.27
CA GLN A 252 47.78 -34.92 35.54
C GLN A 252 48.06 -35.68 36.84
N VAL A 253 47.27 -35.45 37.89
CA VAL A 253 47.34 -36.22 39.13
C VAL A 253 47.04 -37.70 38.88
N ALA A 254 46.01 -38.01 38.09
CA ALA A 254 45.66 -39.38 37.72
C ALA A 254 46.77 -40.05 36.90
N ARG A 255 47.38 -39.33 35.94
CA ARG A 255 48.53 -39.83 35.15
C ARG A 255 49.71 -40.18 36.05
N VAL A 256 50.12 -39.25 36.93
CA VAL A 256 51.25 -39.47 37.84
C VAL A 256 50.95 -40.60 38.83
N ALA A 257 49.72 -40.68 39.33
CA ALA A 257 49.30 -41.78 40.20
C ALA A 257 49.38 -43.13 39.47
N LEU A 258 48.91 -43.21 38.23
CA LEU A 258 48.97 -44.41 37.40
C LEU A 258 50.43 -44.82 37.10
N GLU A 259 51.28 -43.87 36.70
CA GLU A 259 52.71 -44.12 36.46
C GLU A 259 53.43 -44.63 37.71
N ARG A 260 53.15 -44.05 38.88
CA ARG A 260 53.71 -44.52 40.16
C ARG A 260 53.21 -45.91 40.53
N LEU A 261 51.92 -46.20 40.35
CA LEU A 261 51.36 -47.52 40.64
C LEU A 261 51.96 -48.61 39.73
N MET A 262 52.25 -48.28 38.48
CA MET A 262 52.95 -49.18 37.56
C MET A 262 54.40 -49.45 37.99
N GLN A 263 55.12 -48.42 38.46
CA GLN A 263 56.50 -48.55 38.93
C GLN A 263 56.61 -49.31 40.26
N ASP A 264 55.67 -49.10 41.17
CA ASP A 264 55.67 -49.71 42.51
C ASP A 264 55.20 -51.18 42.48
N GLY A 265 54.56 -51.64 41.39
CA GLY A 265 54.17 -53.05 41.19
C GLY A 265 53.07 -53.57 42.13
N ARG A 266 52.46 -52.70 42.94
CA ARG A 266 51.48 -53.04 44.00
C ARG A 266 50.05 -53.24 43.51
N ILE A 267 49.78 -53.12 42.21
CA ILE A 267 48.45 -53.37 41.62
C ILE A 267 48.16 -54.88 41.67
N HIS A 268 47.55 -55.44 42.73
CA HIS A 268 47.20 -56.87 42.78
C HIS A 268 45.80 -57.15 42.21
#